data_AF-A0A1V6A9M3-F1
#
_entry.id   AF-A0A1V6A9M3-F1
#
_cell.length_a   1.000
_cell.length_b   1.000
_cell.length_c   1.000
_cell.angle_alpha   90.00
_cell.angle_beta   90.00
_cell.angle_gamma   90.00
#
_symmetry.space_group_name_H-M   'P 1'
#
loop_
_entity.id
_entity.type
_entity.pdbx_description
1 polymer ?
#
loop_
_entity_poly.entity_id
_entity_poly.type
_entity_poly.pdbx_seq_one_letter_code
_entity_poly.pdbx_strand_id
1 'polypeptide(L)'
;MSANLYYLMTMLPPLPALGERVEYSEALSKLREEKDRSISYLADLLESELSIEECGRQYYVLKNKEYTPALSENFPDSFSEIFNSYKSTEEAVWLSKVYRAWFSLILEVGCKFGSGLLSRWAKWEYSLRLNLLSARFTKSSSEQNENFDVLEDDLSSDYSYETSALVAAYKSFNEPFEAEKYLDQSRIDFLRRESTQFSFSIDELVSYMLEMRIHNRYSQMLPELGSKILEEVTKL
;
A
#
# COMPACT_ATOMS: atom_id res chain seq x y z
N MET A 1 9.58 16.29 20.68
CA MET A 1 8.98 15.28 19.79
C MET A 1 8.62 13.99 20.53
N SER A 2 9.52 13.35 21.28
CA SER A 2 9.25 12.05 21.95
C SER A 2 8.06 12.03 22.92
N ALA A 3 7.87 13.08 23.74
CA ALA A 3 6.74 13.12 24.69
C ALA A 3 5.36 13.16 24.01
N ASN A 4 5.26 13.74 22.80
CA ASN A 4 4.01 13.80 22.05
C ASN A 4 3.70 12.48 21.36
N LEU A 5 4.72 11.82 20.79
CA LEU A 5 4.59 10.49 20.20
C LEU A 5 4.25 9.41 21.24
N TYR A 6 4.85 9.49 22.44
CA TYR A 6 4.47 8.62 23.55
C TYR A 6 2.97 8.71 23.84
N TYR A 7 2.44 9.93 24.02
CA TYR A 7 1.02 10.13 24.30
C TYR A 7 0.13 9.62 23.15
N LEU A 8 0.44 10.03 21.92
CA LEU A 8 -0.28 9.58 20.72
C LEU A 8 -0.34 8.05 20.66
N MET A 9 0.81 7.37 20.78
CA MET A 9 0.89 5.91 20.68
C MET A 9 0.14 5.19 21.80
N THR A 10 0.02 5.77 23.00
CA THR A 10 -0.84 5.22 24.06
C THR A 10 -2.33 5.41 23.83
N MET A 11 -2.72 6.34 22.95
CA MET A 11 -4.11 6.65 22.60
C MET A 11 -4.59 5.94 21.34
N LEU A 12 -3.68 5.32 20.60
CA LEU A 12 -4.00 4.48 19.44
C LEU A 12 -4.62 3.15 19.91
N PRO A 13 -5.52 2.57 19.10
CA PRO A 13 -6.08 1.26 19.43
C PRO A 13 -4.98 0.19 19.51
N PRO A 14 -5.21 -0.95 20.17
CA PRO A 14 -4.27 -2.07 20.09
C PRO A 14 -4.23 -2.63 18.65
N LEU A 15 -3.06 -3.13 18.23
CA LEU A 15 -2.97 -3.88 16.97
C LEU A 15 -3.88 -5.11 17.04
N PRO A 16 -4.80 -5.29 16.08
CA PRO A 16 -5.70 -6.44 16.06
C PRO A 16 -4.94 -7.73 15.71
N ALA A 17 -5.46 -8.88 16.16
CA ALA A 17 -4.99 -10.14 15.60
C ALA A 17 -5.41 -10.26 14.13
N LEU A 18 -4.71 -11.08 13.35
CA LEU A 18 -5.02 -11.29 11.93
C LEU A 18 -6.46 -11.84 11.77
N GLY A 19 -7.33 -11.08 11.11
CA GLY A 19 -8.74 -11.43 10.91
C GLY A 19 -9.72 -10.76 11.87
N GLU A 20 -9.25 -9.98 12.85
CA GLU A 20 -10.10 -9.16 13.70
C GLU A 20 -10.46 -7.82 13.03
N ARG A 21 -11.54 -7.19 13.50
CA ARG A 21 -12.01 -5.90 13.00
C ARG A 21 -10.97 -4.81 13.32
N VAL A 22 -10.70 -3.96 12.32
CA VAL A 22 -9.69 -2.92 12.41
C VAL A 22 -10.34 -1.54 12.43
N GLU A 23 -10.01 -0.72 13.43
CA GLU A 23 -10.45 0.68 13.52
C GLU A 23 -9.41 1.62 12.86
N TYR A 24 -9.06 1.32 11.60
CA TYR A 24 -7.98 2.04 10.89
C TYR A 24 -8.31 3.52 10.65
N SER A 25 -9.57 3.84 10.32
CA SER A 25 -10.04 5.21 10.15
C SER A 25 -10.00 6.02 11.45
N GLU A 26 -10.22 5.38 12.60
CA GLU A 26 -10.10 6.03 13.90
C GLU A 26 -8.63 6.37 14.19
N ALA A 27 -7.71 5.44 13.94
CA ALA A 27 -6.27 5.68 14.07
C ALA A 27 -5.80 6.85 13.18
N LEU A 28 -6.21 6.89 11.91
CA LEU A 28 -5.91 8.00 11.00
C LEU A 28 -6.47 9.34 11.51
N SER A 29 -7.69 9.33 12.06
CA SER A 29 -8.31 10.53 12.63
C SER A 29 -7.51 11.07 13.82
N LYS A 30 -7.05 10.19 14.72
CA LYS A 30 -6.18 10.57 15.86
C LYS A 30 -4.87 11.20 15.39
N LEU A 31 -4.25 10.67 14.34
CA LEU A 31 -3.03 11.29 13.76
C LEU A 31 -3.30 12.69 13.18
N ARG A 32 -4.51 12.96 12.68
CA ARG A 32 -4.89 14.27 12.13
C ARG A 32 -5.21 15.32 13.20
N GLU A 33 -5.64 14.87 14.38
CA GLU A 33 -5.87 15.75 15.53
C GLU A 33 -4.56 16.29 16.14
N GLU A 34 -3.43 15.66 15.82
CA GLU A 34 -2.12 16.12 16.26
C GLU A 34 -1.76 17.49 15.67
N LYS A 35 -1.17 18.35 16.51
CA LYS A 35 -0.72 19.68 16.09
C LYS A 35 0.46 19.63 15.12
N ASP A 36 1.18 18.51 15.10
CA ASP A 36 2.33 18.33 14.23
C ASP A 36 1.86 18.03 12.80
N ARG A 37 2.09 18.99 11.90
CA ARG A 37 1.73 18.87 10.48
C ARG A 37 2.37 17.67 9.81
N SER A 38 3.53 17.20 10.29
CA SER A 38 4.16 16.00 9.73
C SER A 38 3.34 14.73 10.01
N ILE A 39 2.78 14.61 11.21
CA ILE A 39 1.94 13.46 11.60
C ILE A 39 0.61 13.48 10.83
N SER A 40 -0.01 14.66 10.72
CA SER A 40 -1.23 14.83 9.91
C SER A 40 -0.97 14.49 8.43
N TYR A 41 0.16 14.93 7.88
CA TYR A 41 0.54 14.61 6.50
C TYR A 41 0.84 13.11 6.30
N LEU A 42 1.41 12.43 7.29
CA LEU A 42 1.59 10.98 7.26
C LEU A 42 0.23 10.25 7.18
N ALA A 43 -0.78 10.71 7.93
CA ALA A 43 -2.12 10.12 7.85
C ALA A 43 -2.72 10.28 6.44
N ASP A 44 -2.62 11.48 5.85
CA ASP A 44 -3.08 11.71 4.47
C ASP A 44 -2.34 10.80 3.48
N LEU A 45 -1.02 10.70 3.60
CA LEU A 45 -0.18 9.83 2.76
C LEU A 45 -0.62 8.36 2.85
N LEU A 46 -0.90 7.85 4.03
CA LEU A 46 -1.33 6.47 4.24
C LEU A 46 -2.77 6.20 3.77
N GLU A 47 -3.66 7.19 3.87
CA GLU A 47 -5.03 7.09 3.37
C GLU A 47 -5.09 7.11 1.84
N SER A 48 -4.14 7.76 1.17
CA SER A 48 -4.16 7.89 -0.30
C SER A 48 -4.11 6.56 -1.05
N GLU A 49 -3.57 5.49 -0.47
CA GLU A 49 -3.68 4.13 -1.05
C GLU A 49 -5.13 3.69 -1.17
N LEU A 50 -5.95 3.90 -0.14
CA LEU A 50 -7.38 3.59 -0.15
C LEU A 50 -8.10 4.43 -1.22
N SER A 51 -7.71 5.70 -1.39
CA SER A 51 -8.25 6.56 -2.46
C SER A 51 -7.87 6.04 -3.85
N ILE A 52 -6.65 5.53 -4.04
CA ILE A 52 -6.22 4.91 -5.30
C ILE A 52 -7.04 3.64 -5.58
N GLU A 53 -7.17 2.74 -4.59
CA GLU A 53 -7.91 1.49 -4.72
C GLU A 53 -9.40 1.74 -5.00
N GLU A 54 -10.03 2.65 -4.26
CA GLU A 54 -11.44 2.98 -4.43
C GLU A 54 -11.70 3.66 -5.78
N CYS A 55 -10.80 4.55 -6.22
CA CYS A 55 -10.87 5.14 -7.56
C CYS A 55 -10.78 4.06 -8.64
N GLY A 56 -9.83 3.14 -8.51
CA GLY A 56 -9.68 1.99 -9.41
C GLY A 56 -10.97 1.16 -9.50
N ARG A 57 -11.49 0.78 -8.34
CA ARG A 57 -12.70 -0.02 -8.20
C ARG A 57 -13.93 0.67 -8.78
N GLN A 58 -14.16 1.94 -8.45
CA GLN A 58 -15.34 2.67 -8.90
C GLN A 58 -15.31 2.91 -10.42
N TYR A 59 -14.18 3.41 -10.94
CA TYR A 59 -14.12 3.88 -12.31
C TYR A 59 -13.93 2.78 -13.35
N TYR A 60 -13.06 1.79 -13.06
CA TYR A 60 -12.71 0.73 -14.01
C TYR A 60 -13.52 -0.54 -13.78
N VAL A 61 -13.67 -0.99 -12.52
CA VAL A 61 -14.39 -2.24 -12.20
C VAL A 61 -15.92 -2.03 -12.24
N LEU A 62 -16.43 -1.06 -11.47
CA LEU A 62 -17.86 -0.76 -11.41
C LEU A 62 -18.37 0.14 -12.54
N LYS A 63 -17.46 0.68 -13.36
CA LYS A 63 -17.77 1.58 -14.48
C LYS A 63 -18.56 2.83 -14.08
N ASN A 64 -18.42 3.28 -12.83
CA ASN A 64 -19.02 4.52 -12.34
C ASN A 64 -18.23 5.73 -12.85
N LYS A 65 -18.64 6.28 -14.00
CA LYS A 65 -17.93 7.38 -14.66
C LYS A 65 -18.13 8.75 -14.00
N GLU A 66 -19.11 8.86 -13.11
CA GLU A 66 -19.39 10.08 -12.34
C GLU A 66 -18.62 10.14 -11.01
N TYR A 67 -17.96 9.04 -10.63
CA TYR A 67 -17.20 8.99 -9.39
C TYR A 67 -16.10 10.07 -9.35
N THR A 68 -16.06 10.82 -8.25
CA THR A 68 -15.03 11.80 -7.95
C THR A 68 -14.27 11.35 -6.70
N PRO A 69 -13.03 10.84 -6.84
CA PRO A 69 -12.23 10.45 -5.69
C PRO A 69 -11.91 11.64 -4.79
N ALA A 70 -11.89 11.42 -3.48
CA ALA A 70 -11.35 12.37 -2.53
C ALA A 70 -9.86 12.11 -2.36
N LEU A 71 -9.05 13.14 -2.62
CA LEU A 71 -7.62 13.16 -2.38
C LEU A 71 -7.28 14.40 -1.55
N SER A 72 -6.35 14.28 -0.60
CA SER A 72 -5.94 15.41 0.22
C SER A 72 -5.38 16.55 -0.63
N GLU A 73 -5.78 17.79 -0.33
CA GLU A 73 -5.27 19.01 -0.97
C GLU A 73 -3.81 19.30 -0.59
N ASN A 74 -3.27 18.58 0.40
CA ASN A 74 -1.91 18.80 0.90
C ASN A 74 -0.83 18.20 -0.01
N PHE A 75 -1.19 17.33 -0.96
CA PHE A 75 -0.21 16.66 -1.82
C PHE A 75 0.35 17.57 -2.91
N PRO A 76 1.59 17.31 -3.37
CA PRO A 76 2.17 18.04 -4.50
C PRO A 76 1.32 17.93 -5.77
N ASP A 77 1.25 19.01 -6.54
CA ASP A 77 0.51 19.06 -7.81
C ASP A 77 0.93 17.94 -8.76
N SER A 78 2.22 17.58 -8.79
CA SER A 78 2.75 16.49 -9.62
C SER A 78 2.10 15.14 -9.32
N PHE A 79 1.84 14.83 -8.05
CA PHE A 79 1.13 13.60 -7.68
C PHE A 79 -0.35 13.71 -8.01
N SER A 80 -0.98 14.85 -7.68
CA SER A 80 -2.40 15.11 -7.93
C SER A 80 -2.74 15.05 -9.43
N GLU A 81 -1.88 15.56 -10.31
CA GLU A 81 -2.04 15.46 -11.77
C GLU A 81 -2.02 14.01 -12.25
N ILE A 82 -1.07 13.20 -11.78
CA ILE A 82 -0.98 11.78 -12.13
C ILE A 82 -2.21 11.03 -11.61
N PHE A 83 -2.61 11.27 -10.36
CA PHE A 83 -3.79 10.65 -9.77
C PHE A 83 -5.05 10.97 -10.59
N ASN A 84 -5.27 12.24 -10.95
CA ASN A 84 -6.44 12.70 -11.70
C ASN A 84 -6.45 12.27 -13.18
N SER A 85 -5.37 11.69 -13.70
CA SER A 85 -5.30 11.18 -15.09
C SER A 85 -6.08 9.88 -15.33
N TYR A 86 -6.77 9.32 -14.31
CA TYR A 86 -7.52 8.06 -14.41
C TYR A 86 -8.63 8.07 -15.47
N LYS A 87 -9.18 9.24 -15.82
CA LYS A 87 -10.25 9.32 -16.84
C LYS A 87 -9.72 9.19 -18.27
N SER A 88 -8.44 9.48 -18.47
CA SER A 88 -7.81 9.59 -19.79
C SER A 88 -6.80 8.48 -20.08
N THR A 89 -6.68 7.51 -19.17
CA THR A 89 -5.62 6.50 -19.20
C THR A 89 -6.22 5.12 -19.00
N GLU A 90 -5.62 4.09 -19.59
CA GLU A 90 -6.01 2.71 -19.31
C GLU A 90 -5.66 2.31 -17.87
N GLU A 91 -6.46 1.43 -17.27
CA GLU A 91 -6.34 1.03 -15.87
C GLU A 91 -4.92 0.60 -15.49
N ALA A 92 -4.34 -0.33 -16.25
CA ALA A 92 -3.01 -0.87 -15.96
C ALA A 92 -1.91 0.20 -16.03
N VAL A 93 -2.01 1.11 -17.00
CA VAL A 93 -1.06 2.22 -17.17
C VAL A 93 -1.21 3.24 -16.04
N TRP A 94 -2.45 3.60 -15.69
CA TRP A 94 -2.74 4.52 -14.60
C TRP A 94 -2.27 3.95 -13.25
N LEU A 95 -2.61 2.69 -12.93
CA LEU A 95 -2.17 2.00 -11.70
C LEU A 95 -0.65 1.86 -11.62
N SER A 96 0.05 1.75 -12.74
CA SER A 96 1.51 1.71 -12.73
C SER A 96 2.09 3.09 -12.39
N LYS A 97 1.59 4.14 -13.05
CA LYS A 97 2.05 5.53 -12.84
C LYS A 97 1.73 6.07 -11.45
N VAL A 98 0.49 5.91 -11.00
CA VAL A 98 0.03 6.50 -9.73
C VAL A 98 0.73 5.88 -8.53
N TYR A 99 0.93 4.57 -8.52
CA TYR A 99 1.64 3.91 -7.44
C TYR A 99 3.14 4.21 -7.45
N ARG A 100 3.77 4.33 -8.63
CA ARG A 100 5.16 4.82 -8.70
C ARG A 100 5.26 6.20 -8.06
N ALA A 101 4.42 7.14 -8.48
CA ALA A 101 4.40 8.49 -7.94
C ALA A 101 4.13 8.51 -6.43
N TRP A 102 3.22 7.65 -5.95
CA TRP A 102 2.92 7.50 -4.53
C TRP A 102 4.10 6.93 -3.73
N PHE A 103 4.79 5.89 -4.21
CA PHE A 103 5.99 5.37 -3.53
C PHE A 103 7.16 6.36 -3.56
N SER A 104 7.32 7.12 -4.64
CA SER A 104 8.27 8.25 -4.67
C SER A 104 7.94 9.27 -3.59
N LEU A 105 6.65 9.64 -3.46
CA LEU A 105 6.20 10.55 -2.42
C LEU A 105 6.45 9.99 -1.01
N ILE A 106 6.18 8.70 -0.77
CA ILE A 106 6.47 8.04 0.51
C ILE A 106 7.97 8.12 0.82
N LEU A 107 8.84 7.85 -0.16
CA LEU A 107 10.27 7.92 0.03
C LEU A 107 10.74 9.33 0.40
N GLU A 108 10.26 10.35 -0.32
CA GLU A 108 10.55 11.76 -0.03
C GLU A 108 10.11 12.15 1.39
N VAL A 109 8.92 11.71 1.80
CA VAL A 109 8.36 11.97 3.13
C VAL A 109 9.18 11.27 4.21
N GLY A 110 9.56 10.01 4.00
CA GLY A 110 10.43 9.27 4.92
C GLY A 110 11.76 10.00 5.15
N CYS A 111 12.39 10.48 4.07
CA CYS A 111 13.62 11.27 4.15
C CYS A 111 13.40 12.60 4.89
N LYS A 112 12.31 13.32 4.60
CA LYS A 112 12.01 14.63 5.20
C LYS A 112 11.65 14.55 6.68
N PHE A 113 10.91 13.51 7.08
CA PHE A 113 10.47 13.31 8.46
C PHE A 113 11.50 12.55 9.31
N GLY A 114 12.58 12.08 8.69
CA GLY A 114 13.59 11.28 9.36
C GLY A 114 13.12 9.88 9.73
N SER A 115 12.10 9.35 9.03
CA SER A 115 11.67 7.97 9.19
C SER A 115 12.46 7.07 8.23
N GLY A 116 13.49 6.43 8.76
CA GLY A 116 14.27 5.47 7.99
C GLY A 116 13.45 4.24 7.61
N LEU A 117 12.51 3.84 8.48
CA LEU A 117 11.61 2.72 8.21
C LEU A 117 10.69 3.02 7.03
N LEU A 118 10.07 4.21 6.97
CA LEU A 118 9.17 4.58 5.87
C LEU A 118 9.87 4.56 4.50
N SER A 119 11.11 5.07 4.45
CA SER A 119 11.92 5.04 3.23
C SER A 119 12.28 3.62 2.80
N ARG A 120 12.67 2.73 3.74
CA ARG A 120 13.00 1.34 3.44
C ARG A 120 11.75 0.54 3.03
N TRP A 121 10.63 0.78 3.71
CA TRP A 121 9.33 0.21 3.37
C TRP A 121 8.91 0.55 1.94
N ALA A 122 8.99 1.82 1.55
CA ALA A 122 8.62 2.26 0.20
C ALA A 122 9.41 1.54 -0.89
N LYS A 123 10.73 1.44 -0.71
CA LYS A 123 11.62 0.71 -1.63
C LYS A 123 11.26 -0.77 -1.69
N TRP A 124 11.15 -1.42 -0.53
CA TRP A 124 10.88 -2.85 -0.43
C TRP A 124 9.52 -3.23 -1.05
N GLU A 125 8.44 -2.49 -0.72
CA GLU A 125 7.10 -2.77 -1.25
C GLU A 125 7.03 -2.47 -2.76
N TYR A 126 7.70 -1.42 -3.23
CA TYR A 126 7.77 -1.13 -4.66
C TYR A 126 8.53 -2.23 -5.43
N SER A 127 9.67 -2.71 -4.91
CA SER A 127 10.39 -3.87 -5.46
C SER A 127 9.49 -5.11 -5.53
N LEU A 128 8.72 -5.39 -4.46
CA LEU A 128 7.76 -6.51 -4.44
C LEU A 128 6.70 -6.35 -5.53
N ARG A 129 6.13 -5.16 -5.68
CA ARG A 129 5.11 -4.87 -6.68
C ARG A 129 5.63 -5.05 -8.10
N LEU A 130 6.85 -4.58 -8.38
CA LEU A 130 7.50 -4.80 -9.68
C LEU A 130 7.75 -6.28 -9.96
N ASN A 131 8.25 -7.02 -8.98
CA ASN A 131 8.49 -8.45 -9.14
C ASN A 131 7.19 -9.25 -9.34
N LEU A 132 6.11 -8.90 -8.65
CA LEU A 132 4.78 -9.48 -8.87
C LEU A 132 4.24 -9.17 -10.28
N LEU A 133 4.50 -7.97 -10.77
CA LEU A 133 4.07 -7.52 -12.09
C LEU A 133 4.82 -8.26 -13.20
N SER A 134 6.16 -8.33 -13.11
CA SER A 134 7.00 -9.14 -13.99
C SER A 134 6.62 -10.63 -13.97
N ALA A 135 6.27 -11.14 -12.79
CA ALA A 135 5.76 -12.50 -12.62
C ALA A 135 4.43 -12.76 -13.32
N ARG A 136 3.57 -11.75 -13.47
CA ARG A 136 2.28 -11.85 -14.18
C ARG A 136 2.49 -11.85 -15.70
N PHE A 137 3.40 -11.02 -16.20
CA PHE A 137 3.68 -10.92 -17.64
C PHE A 137 4.52 -12.06 -18.21
N THR A 138 5.40 -12.69 -17.43
CA THR A 138 6.06 -13.93 -17.88
C THR A 138 5.08 -15.06 -18.24
N LYS A 139 3.82 -14.95 -17.82
CA LYS A 139 2.72 -15.87 -18.15
C LYS A 139 1.90 -15.43 -19.39
N SER A 140 2.05 -14.19 -19.84
CA SER A 140 1.26 -13.53 -20.89
C SER A 140 2.20 -13.09 -22.01
N SER A 141 2.08 -13.73 -23.18
CA SER A 141 2.81 -13.53 -24.43
C SER A 141 3.59 -12.22 -24.66
N SER A 142 4.73 -12.37 -25.33
CA SER A 142 5.85 -11.46 -25.64
C SER A 142 5.60 -10.08 -26.30
N GLU A 143 4.38 -9.53 -26.29
CA GLU A 143 4.04 -8.28 -27.01
C GLU A 143 3.84 -7.04 -26.11
N GLN A 144 3.90 -7.17 -24.77
CA GLN A 144 3.63 -6.05 -23.85
C GLN A 144 4.88 -5.42 -23.21
N ASN A 145 6.09 -5.82 -23.63
CA ASN A 145 7.34 -5.34 -23.03
C ASN A 145 7.63 -3.84 -23.27
N GLU A 146 7.14 -3.24 -24.36
CA GLU A 146 7.54 -1.88 -24.75
C GLU A 146 7.02 -0.77 -23.79
N ASN A 147 5.95 -1.03 -23.03
CA ASN A 147 5.43 -0.05 -22.06
C ASN A 147 6.04 -0.16 -20.66
N PHE A 148 6.86 -1.19 -20.40
CA PHE A 148 7.38 -1.52 -19.07
C PHE A 148 8.84 -1.13 -18.82
N ASP A 149 9.61 -0.82 -19.87
CA ASP A 149 10.97 -0.23 -19.78
C ASP A 149 11.00 1.10 -18.98
N VAL A 150 9.84 1.68 -18.70
CA VAL A 150 9.69 2.89 -17.89
C VAL A 150 9.74 2.61 -16.37
N LEU A 151 9.74 1.34 -15.91
CA LEU A 151 9.62 1.01 -14.48
C LEU A 151 10.89 0.50 -13.79
N GLU A 152 11.99 0.26 -14.52
CA GLU A 152 13.31 0.10 -13.89
C GLU A 152 13.74 1.45 -13.33
N ASP A 153 13.70 1.56 -11.99
CA ASP A 153 13.94 2.80 -11.26
C ASP A 153 14.85 2.53 -10.06
N ASP A 154 15.65 3.52 -9.66
CA ASP A 154 16.56 3.49 -8.51
C ASP A 154 15.85 3.11 -7.21
N LEU A 155 14.53 3.28 -7.16
CA LEU A 155 13.66 2.90 -6.05
C LEU A 155 13.68 1.39 -5.73
N SER A 156 14.01 0.53 -6.69
CA SER A 156 13.75 -0.92 -6.59
C SER A 156 14.99 -1.81 -6.41
N SER A 157 16.19 -1.25 -6.55
CA SER A 157 17.44 -2.02 -6.64
C SER A 157 17.84 -2.69 -5.32
N ASP A 158 17.62 -2.02 -4.19
CA ASP A 158 18.09 -2.46 -2.87
C ASP A 158 17.45 -3.77 -2.37
N TYR A 159 16.21 -4.08 -2.78
CA TYR A 159 15.42 -5.22 -2.27
C TYR A 159 15.01 -6.22 -3.35
N SER A 160 15.53 -6.10 -4.57
CA SER A 160 15.13 -6.92 -5.71
C SER A 160 15.30 -8.43 -5.47
N TYR A 161 16.42 -8.84 -4.85
CA TYR A 161 16.67 -10.27 -4.57
C TYR A 161 15.71 -10.85 -3.52
N GLU A 162 15.55 -10.17 -2.38
CA GLU A 162 14.65 -10.62 -1.30
C GLU A 162 13.21 -10.73 -1.80
N THR A 163 12.74 -9.71 -2.52
CA THR A 163 11.36 -9.68 -3.04
C THR A 163 11.14 -10.67 -4.19
N SER A 164 12.16 -10.97 -4.99
CA SER A 164 12.09 -12.02 -6.02
C SER A 164 11.90 -13.41 -5.38
N ALA A 165 12.58 -13.71 -4.27
CA ALA A 165 12.38 -14.94 -3.53
C ALA A 165 10.95 -15.06 -2.96
N LEU A 166 10.39 -13.97 -2.45
CA LEU A 166 8.98 -13.92 -2.00
C LEU A 166 8.01 -14.22 -3.14
N VAL A 167 8.23 -13.65 -4.32
CA VAL A 167 7.38 -13.90 -5.50
C VAL A 167 7.50 -15.34 -5.99
N ALA A 168 8.69 -15.95 -5.92
CA ALA A 168 8.86 -17.37 -6.22
C ALA A 168 8.05 -18.26 -5.27
N ALA A 169 8.08 -17.97 -3.97
CA ALA A 169 7.27 -18.67 -2.98
C ALA A 169 5.76 -18.44 -3.20
N TYR A 170 5.34 -17.21 -3.46
CA TYR A 170 3.96 -16.85 -3.80
C TYR A 170 3.41 -17.69 -4.97
N LYS A 171 4.22 -17.94 -6.01
CA LYS A 171 3.83 -18.76 -7.15
C LYS A 171 3.61 -20.24 -6.83
N SER A 172 4.10 -20.72 -5.68
CA SER A 172 3.99 -22.14 -5.29
C SER A 172 2.64 -22.48 -4.62
N PHE A 173 1.88 -21.47 -4.22
CA PHE A 173 0.55 -21.65 -3.63
C PHE A 173 -0.49 -21.96 -4.71
N ASN A 174 -1.38 -22.92 -4.42
CA ASN A 174 -2.49 -23.29 -5.30
C ASN A 174 -3.74 -22.44 -5.02
N GLU A 175 -3.91 -22.00 -3.77
CA GLU A 175 -5.05 -21.21 -3.32
C GLU A 175 -4.69 -19.72 -3.31
N PRO A 176 -5.39 -18.86 -4.07
CA PRO A 176 -5.07 -17.42 -4.14
C PRO A 176 -5.12 -16.73 -2.78
N PHE A 177 -6.05 -17.13 -1.91
CA PHE A 177 -6.17 -16.53 -0.58
C PHE A 177 -4.97 -16.87 0.33
N GLU A 178 -4.45 -18.10 0.24
CA GLU A 178 -3.23 -18.49 0.96
C GLU A 178 -2.02 -17.69 0.46
N ALA A 179 -1.95 -17.48 -0.86
CA ALA A 179 -0.90 -16.70 -1.49
C ALA A 179 -0.92 -15.21 -1.04
N GLU A 180 -2.09 -14.58 -0.99
CA GLU A 180 -2.25 -13.21 -0.47
C GLU A 180 -1.90 -13.11 1.01
N LYS A 181 -2.37 -14.08 1.83
CA LYS A 181 -2.04 -14.15 3.26
C LYS A 181 -0.54 -14.30 3.49
N TYR A 182 0.16 -15.08 2.66
CA TYR A 182 1.60 -15.22 2.72
C TYR A 182 2.32 -13.87 2.45
N LEU A 183 1.86 -13.11 1.46
CA LEU A 183 2.44 -11.78 1.18
C LEU A 183 2.19 -10.80 2.33
N ASP A 184 0.98 -10.77 2.89
CA ASP A 184 0.64 -9.89 4.01
C ASP A 184 1.41 -10.26 5.29
N GLN A 185 1.63 -11.55 5.55
CA GLN A 185 2.50 -11.98 6.63
C GLN A 185 3.95 -11.53 6.40
N SER A 186 4.45 -11.66 5.16
CA SER A 186 5.82 -11.22 4.81
C SER A 186 6.00 -9.71 5.00
N ARG A 187 4.96 -8.92 4.70
CA ARG A 187 4.91 -7.47 4.97
C ARG A 187 5.03 -7.17 6.47
N ILE A 188 4.24 -7.85 7.30
CA ILE A 188 4.27 -7.69 8.76
C ILE A 188 5.65 -8.10 9.30
N ASP A 189 6.22 -9.20 8.83
CA ASP A 189 7.53 -9.67 9.25
C ASP A 189 8.64 -8.67 8.91
N PHE A 190 8.57 -8.02 7.75
CA PHE A 190 9.45 -6.92 7.39
C PHE A 190 9.33 -5.75 8.38
N LEU A 191 8.10 -5.28 8.65
CA LEU A 191 7.87 -4.15 9.57
C LEU A 191 8.40 -4.44 10.99
N ARG A 192 8.17 -5.65 11.49
CA ARG A 192 8.63 -6.09 12.81
C ARG A 192 10.15 -6.25 12.89
N ARG A 193 10.80 -6.63 11.79
CA ARG A 193 12.27 -6.69 11.68
C ARG A 193 12.90 -5.30 11.69
N GLU A 194 12.27 -4.33 11.04
CA GLU A 194 12.81 -3.00 10.80
C GLU A 194 12.49 -1.98 11.91
N SER A 195 11.52 -2.27 12.77
CA SER A 195 11.08 -1.37 13.86
C SER A 195 11.64 -1.79 15.22
N THR A 196 11.92 -0.80 16.06
CA THR A 196 12.27 -1.03 17.47
C THR A 196 11.03 -0.79 18.33
N GLN A 197 10.61 -1.81 19.08
CA GLN A 197 9.45 -1.72 19.98
C GLN A 197 9.77 -0.84 21.20
N PHE A 198 8.76 -0.11 21.68
CA PHE A 198 8.82 0.77 22.86
C PHE A 198 9.86 1.90 22.75
N SER A 199 10.22 2.28 21.52
CA SER A 199 11.09 3.42 21.19
C SER A 199 10.34 4.76 21.23
N PHE A 200 9.02 4.73 21.05
CA PHE A 200 8.15 5.90 20.84
C PHE A 200 8.69 6.84 19.76
N SER A 201 9.27 6.24 18.72
CA SER A 201 9.86 6.93 17.57
C SER A 201 8.85 7.05 16.42
N ILE A 202 9.18 7.91 15.44
CA ILE A 202 8.40 8.01 14.21
C ILE A 202 8.38 6.67 13.45
N ASP A 203 9.48 5.92 13.47
CA ASP A 203 9.56 4.60 12.82
C ASP A 203 8.60 3.60 13.47
N GLU A 204 8.43 3.65 14.80
CA GLU A 204 7.47 2.79 15.50
C GLU A 204 6.02 3.19 15.20
N LEU A 205 5.71 4.49 15.15
CA LEU A 205 4.40 4.98 14.72
C LEU A 205 4.10 4.54 13.27
N VAL A 206 5.07 4.69 12.36
CA VAL A 206 4.92 4.26 10.96
C VAL A 206 4.71 2.76 10.88
N SER A 207 5.52 1.97 11.59
CA SER A 207 5.38 0.51 11.65
C SER A 207 3.98 0.10 12.12
N TYR A 208 3.51 0.69 13.22
CA TYR A 208 2.16 0.48 13.75
C TYR A 208 1.08 0.81 12.72
N MET A 209 1.16 1.96 12.05
CA MET A 209 0.14 2.38 11.09
C MET A 209 0.14 1.51 9.83
N LEU A 210 1.31 1.08 9.35
CA LEU A 210 1.43 0.17 8.21
C LEU A 210 0.91 -1.23 8.56
N GLU A 211 1.17 -1.73 9.78
CA GLU A 211 0.62 -3.01 10.24
C GLU A 211 -0.91 -2.95 10.37
N MET A 212 -1.46 -1.88 10.96
CA MET A 212 -2.91 -1.66 10.97
C MET A 212 -3.52 -1.66 9.57
N ARG A 213 -2.85 -1.01 8.61
CA ARG A 213 -3.30 -0.94 7.22
C ARG A 213 -3.36 -2.32 6.56
N ILE A 214 -2.34 -3.16 6.79
CA ILE A 214 -2.32 -4.55 6.31
C ILE A 214 -3.47 -5.36 6.93
N HIS A 215 -3.69 -5.23 8.24
CA HIS A 215 -4.82 -5.87 8.89
C HIS A 215 -6.17 -5.39 8.35
N ASN A 216 -6.30 -4.08 8.07
CA ASN A 216 -7.52 -3.51 7.51
C ASN A 216 -7.82 -4.13 6.13
N ARG A 217 -6.82 -4.21 5.25
CA ARG A 217 -6.93 -4.89 3.95
C ARG A 217 -7.39 -6.35 4.13
N TYR A 218 -6.75 -7.09 5.03
CA TYR A 218 -7.13 -8.48 5.31
C TYR A 218 -8.57 -8.62 5.82
N SER A 219 -9.04 -7.72 6.68
CA SER A 219 -10.41 -7.73 7.20
C SER A 219 -11.48 -7.49 6.11
N GLN A 220 -11.10 -6.83 5.01
CA GLN A 220 -11.96 -6.61 3.85
C GLN A 220 -11.94 -7.79 2.87
N MET A 221 -10.90 -8.63 2.92
CA MET A 221 -10.83 -9.87 2.15
C MET A 221 -11.70 -10.94 2.82
N LEU A 222 -13.01 -10.90 2.59
CA LEU A 222 -13.94 -11.93 3.03
C LEU A 222 -13.95 -13.09 2.01
N PRO A 223 -13.46 -14.29 2.36
CA PRO A 223 -13.40 -15.44 1.43
C PRO A 223 -14.77 -15.79 0.86
N GLU A 224 -15.81 -15.68 1.68
CA GLU A 224 -17.21 -15.96 1.32
C GLU A 224 -17.73 -15.07 0.19
N LEU A 225 -17.30 -13.80 0.14
CA LEU A 225 -17.63 -12.87 -0.93
C LEU A 225 -16.84 -13.19 -2.21
N GLY A 226 -15.57 -13.56 -2.08
CA GLY A 226 -14.72 -13.97 -3.20
C GLY A 226 -15.20 -15.25 -3.88
N SER A 227 -15.56 -16.27 -3.10
CA SER A 227 -16.12 -17.53 -3.62
C SER A 227 -17.46 -17.33 -4.32
N LYS A 228 -18.32 -16.46 -3.79
CA LYS A 228 -19.62 -16.14 -4.41
C LYS A 228 -19.46 -15.44 -5.76
N ILE A 229 -18.52 -14.49 -5.86
CA ILE A 229 -18.20 -13.81 -7.13
C ILE A 229 -17.60 -14.81 -8.13
N LEU A 230 -16.67 -15.67 -7.69
CA LEU A 230 -16.09 -16.71 -8.55
C LEU A 230 -17.16 -17.68 -9.06
N GLU A 231 -18.07 -18.16 -8.22
CA GLU A 231 -19.20 -19.00 -8.63
C GLU A 231 -20.15 -18.31 -9.60
N GLU A 232 -20.44 -17.02 -9.40
CA GLU A 232 -21.31 -16.24 -10.30
C GLU A 232 -20.65 -16.01 -11.68
N VAL A 233 -19.33 -15.86 -11.73
CA VAL A 233 -18.58 -15.59 -12.97
C VAL A 233 -18.17 -16.87 -13.71
N THR A 234 -18.00 -18.00 -13.01
CA THR A 234 -17.66 -19.31 -13.61
C THR A 234 -18.87 -20.14 -14.04
N LYS A 235 -20.11 -19.73 -13.73
CA LYS A 235 -21.36 -20.34 -14.21
C LYS A 235 -21.79 -19.87 -15.62
N LEU A 236 -20.86 -19.44 -16.47
CA LEU A 236 -21.09 -19.11 -17.88
C LEU A 236 -20.70 -20.28 -18.81
#